data_AF-A0A3S5DVR0-F1
#
_entry.id   AF-A0A3S5DVR0-F1
#
_cell.length_a   1.000
_cell.length_b   1.000
_cell.length_c   1.000
_cell.angle_alpha   90.00
_cell.angle_beta   90.00
_cell.angle_gamma   90.00
#
_symmetry.space_group_name_H-M   'P 1'
#
loop_
_entity.id
_entity.type
_entity.pdbx_description
1 polymer ?
#
loop_
_entity_poly.entity_id
_entity_poly.type
_entity_poly.pdbx_seq_one_letter_code
_entity_poly.pdbx_strand_id
1 'polypeptide(L)'
;MTSVKSTRSGIVTDNHRRDIENQLVRVDNIISRLEESKKITLDTLEKQRLQYTNAFRRSSDIIQRAEEGIKIMKNNMENYRNYQAKGLINKDQLTNQVALYYQQQNNLLSLSGQNEQNALQITTLESQIQTQAADFDNRIYQMELQRYELQKELVNTDVEGEIIIGR
;
A
#
# COMPACT_ATOMS: atom_id res chain seq x y z
N MET A 1 -42.21 54.17 10.77
CA MET A 1 -40.98 53.83 11.52
C MET A 1 -41.36 53.36 12.91
N THR A 2 -41.21 52.06 13.19
CA THR A 2 -41.16 51.33 14.49
C THR A 2 -41.71 49.93 14.23
N SER A 3 -41.15 48.81 14.70
CA SER A 3 -39.92 48.49 15.41
C SER A 3 -39.72 46.99 15.13
N VAL A 4 -38.56 46.61 14.58
CA VAL A 4 -38.21 45.21 14.32
C VAL A 4 -38.05 44.52 15.68
N LYS A 5 -39.08 43.79 16.12
CA LYS A 5 -38.96 42.84 17.22
C LYS A 5 -38.23 41.60 16.69
N SER A 6 -36.90 41.67 16.64
CA SER A 6 -36.05 40.48 16.58
C SER A 6 -36.25 39.73 17.90
N THR A 7 -37.06 38.66 17.88
CA THR A 7 -37.33 37.86 19.07
C THR A 7 -36.11 37.01 19.38
N ARG A 8 -35.88 36.73 20.67
CA ARG A 8 -34.83 35.81 21.15
C ARG A 8 -34.86 34.45 20.42
N SER A 9 -36.03 34.04 19.91
CA SER A 9 -36.23 32.85 19.08
C SER A 9 -35.54 32.95 17.71
N GLY A 10 -35.73 34.05 16.96
CA GLY A 10 -35.12 34.23 15.64
C GLY A 10 -33.58 34.28 15.68
N ILE A 11 -33.01 34.93 16.69
CA ILE A 11 -31.55 34.98 16.89
C ILE A 11 -30.97 33.59 17.22
N VAL A 12 -31.73 32.75 17.93
CA VAL A 12 -31.30 31.37 18.27
C VAL A 12 -31.34 30.49 17.02
N THR A 13 -32.38 30.59 16.19
CA THR A 13 -32.50 29.84 14.93
C THR A 13 -31.39 30.22 13.94
N ASP A 14 -31.08 31.51 13.78
CA ASP A 14 -30.00 31.99 12.90
C ASP A 14 -28.61 31.51 13.36
N ASN A 15 -28.36 31.48 14.67
CA ASN A 15 -27.10 30.99 15.22
C ASN A 15 -26.97 29.47 15.04
N HIS A 16 -28.05 28.72 15.20
CA HIS A 16 -28.06 27.28 15.00
C HIS A 16 -27.82 26.90 13.53
N ARG A 17 -28.49 27.61 12.60
CA ARG A 17 -28.24 27.48 11.15
C ARG A 17 -26.77 27.69 10.81
N ARG A 18 -26.19 28.80 11.28
CA ARG A 18 -24.78 29.14 11.02
C ARG A 18 -23.83 28.10 11.61
N ASP A 19 -24.16 27.50 12.75
CA ASP A 19 -23.36 26.42 13.31
C ASP A 19 -23.38 25.17 12.42
N ILE A 20 -24.55 24.74 11.95
CA ILE A 20 -24.69 23.59 11.03
C ILE A 20 -23.93 23.86 9.71
N GLU A 21 -24.02 25.06 9.15
CA GLU A 21 -23.27 25.45 7.95
C GLU A 21 -21.75 25.36 8.19
N ASN A 22 -21.26 25.82 9.35
CA ASN A 22 -19.85 25.68 9.71
C ASN A 22 -19.43 24.22 9.90
N GLN A 23 -20.30 23.37 10.46
CA GLN A 23 -20.05 21.94 10.61
C GLN A 23 -19.97 21.25 9.23
N LEU A 24 -20.86 21.59 8.30
CA LEU A 24 -20.82 21.10 6.92
C LEU A 24 -19.48 21.43 6.24
N VAL A 25 -19.04 22.70 6.32
CA VAL A 25 -17.73 23.11 5.78
C VAL A 25 -16.58 22.30 6.39
N ARG A 26 -16.64 22.00 7.70
CA ARG A 26 -15.61 21.16 8.35
C ARG A 26 -15.65 19.73 7.84
N VAL A 27 -16.83 19.13 7.69
CA VAL A 27 -17.00 17.78 7.17
C VAL A 27 -16.47 17.67 5.73
N ASP A 28 -16.81 18.61 4.85
CA ASP A 28 -16.32 18.62 3.47
C ASP A 28 -14.80 18.75 3.39
N ASN A 29 -14.20 19.58 4.26
CA ASN A 29 -12.75 19.69 4.37
C ASN A 29 -12.09 18.38 4.85
N ILE A 30 -12.72 17.66 5.79
CA ILE A 30 -12.23 16.36 6.25
C ILE A 30 -12.31 15.32 5.14
N ILE A 31 -13.44 15.24 4.42
CA ILE A 31 -13.62 14.33 3.27
C ILE A 31 -12.53 14.60 2.23
N SER A 32 -12.34 15.86 1.83
CA SER A 32 -11.33 16.25 0.83
C SER A 32 -9.91 15.83 1.25
N ARG A 33 -9.57 15.99 2.54
CA ARG A 33 -8.26 15.56 3.08
C ARG A 33 -8.12 14.04 3.13
N LEU A 34 -9.20 13.32 3.42
CA LEU A 34 -9.21 11.85 3.41
C LEU A 34 -9.00 11.31 2.00
N GLU A 35 -9.64 11.91 0.99
CA GLU A 35 -9.48 11.55 -0.43
C GLU A 35 -8.04 11.80 -0.91
N GLU A 36 -7.47 12.97 -0.59
CA GLU A 36 -6.08 13.30 -0.93
C GLU A 36 -5.11 12.33 -0.25
N SER A 37 -5.30 12.07 1.05
CA SER A 37 -4.48 11.13 1.80
C SER A 37 -4.58 9.72 1.22
N LYS A 38 -5.80 9.25 0.91
CA LYS A 38 -6.03 7.96 0.25
C LYS A 38 -5.22 7.86 -1.03
N LYS A 39 -5.31 8.86 -1.90
CA LYS A 39 -4.59 8.90 -3.18
C LYS A 39 -3.07 8.81 -2.97
N ILE A 40 -2.50 9.62 -2.07
CA ILE A 40 -1.05 9.64 -1.81
C ILE A 40 -0.58 8.31 -1.22
N THR A 41 -1.31 7.76 -0.25
CA THR A 41 -0.95 6.49 0.40
C THR A 41 -1.00 5.34 -0.60
N LEU A 42 -2.08 5.22 -1.39
CA LEU A 42 -2.21 4.14 -2.37
C LEU A 42 -1.19 4.26 -3.51
N ASP A 43 -0.93 5.47 -4.02
CA ASP A 43 0.12 5.68 -5.04
C ASP A 43 1.51 5.30 -4.51
N THR A 44 1.79 5.60 -3.23
CA THR A 44 3.06 5.24 -2.60
C THR A 44 3.22 3.73 -2.46
N LEU A 45 2.18 3.04 -1.96
CA LEU A 45 2.18 1.59 -1.82
C LEU A 45 2.31 0.89 -3.19
N GLU A 46 1.63 1.42 -4.20
CA GLU A 46 1.71 0.91 -5.57
C GLU A 46 3.12 1.06 -6.16
N LYS A 47 3.77 2.21 -5.96
CA LYS A 47 5.17 2.42 -6.35
C LYS A 47 6.11 1.43 -5.67
N GLN A 48 5.92 1.18 -4.37
CA GLN A 48 6.71 0.17 -3.65
C GLN A 48 6.47 -1.24 -4.20
N ARG A 49 5.20 -1.60 -4.47
CA ARG A 49 4.84 -2.90 -5.06
C ARG A 49 5.53 -3.10 -6.41
N LEU A 50 5.52 -2.08 -7.27
CA LEU A 50 6.17 -2.11 -8.57
C LEU A 50 7.69 -2.28 -8.43
N GLN A 51 8.33 -1.61 -7.46
CA GLN A 51 9.75 -1.77 -7.20
C GLN A 51 10.11 -3.20 -6.80
N TYR A 52 9.34 -3.81 -5.89
CA TYR A 52 9.57 -5.20 -5.48
C TYR A 52 9.23 -6.20 -6.60
N THR A 53 8.20 -5.92 -7.41
CA THR A 53 7.88 -6.74 -8.60
C THR A 53 9.03 -6.74 -9.59
N ASN A 54 9.61 -5.57 -9.86
CA ASN A 54 10.79 -5.45 -10.72
C ASN A 54 12.03 -6.12 -10.11
N ALA A 55 12.22 -6.02 -8.79
CA ALA A 55 13.29 -6.71 -8.08
C ALA A 55 13.13 -8.23 -8.19
N PHE A 56 11.93 -8.76 -7.92
CA PHE A 56 11.58 -10.17 -8.03
C PHE A 56 11.83 -10.73 -9.43
N ARG A 57 11.39 -10.01 -10.48
CA ARG A 57 11.65 -10.43 -11.86
C ARG A 57 13.14 -10.52 -12.16
N ARG A 58 13.90 -9.48 -11.80
CA ARG A 58 15.36 -9.47 -12.01
C ARG A 58 16.06 -10.57 -11.21
N SER A 59 15.69 -10.79 -9.96
CA SER A 59 16.29 -11.86 -9.15
C SER A 59 15.96 -13.24 -9.69
N SER A 60 14.75 -13.45 -10.20
CA SER A 60 14.35 -14.69 -10.86
C SER A 60 15.19 -14.96 -12.11
N ASP A 61 15.39 -13.95 -12.97
CA ASP A 61 16.24 -14.07 -14.16
C ASP A 61 17.70 -14.40 -13.79
N ILE A 62 18.23 -13.82 -12.70
CA ILE A 62 19.58 -14.08 -12.20
C ILE A 62 19.70 -15.50 -11.68
N ILE A 63 18.72 -15.96 -10.90
CA ILE A 63 18.66 -17.33 -10.35
C ILE A 63 18.68 -18.35 -11.48
N GLN A 64 17.84 -18.17 -12.50
CA GLN A 64 17.79 -19.09 -13.65
C GLN A 64 19.16 -19.22 -14.32
N ARG A 65 19.85 -18.09 -14.57
CA ARG A 65 21.20 -18.12 -15.15
C ARG A 65 22.23 -18.75 -14.22
N ALA A 66 22.12 -18.52 -12.92
CA ALA A 66 23.00 -19.10 -11.92
C ALA A 66 22.83 -20.63 -11.82
N GLU A 67 21.59 -21.13 -11.91
CA GLU A 67 21.27 -22.56 -11.97
C GLU A 67 21.92 -23.24 -13.18
N GLU A 68 21.82 -22.62 -14.36
CA GLU A 68 22.50 -23.10 -15.58
C GLU A 68 24.03 -23.16 -15.39
N GLY A 69 24.61 -22.10 -14.84
CA GLY A 69 26.05 -22.03 -14.55
C GLY A 69 26.51 -23.11 -13.56
N ILE A 70 25.73 -23.33 -12.50
CA ILE A 70 26.02 -24.36 -11.49
C ILE A 70 25.89 -25.76 -12.08
N LYS A 71 24.92 -26.01 -12.98
CA LYS A 71 24.81 -27.28 -13.70
C LYS A 71 26.05 -27.55 -14.57
N ILE A 72 26.53 -26.55 -15.30
CA ILE A 72 27.78 -26.66 -16.08
C ILE A 72 28.95 -26.95 -15.14
N MET A 73 29.04 -26.24 -14.02
CA MET A 73 30.12 -26.41 -13.06
C MET A 73 30.10 -27.78 -12.38
N LYS A 74 28.91 -28.34 -12.13
CA LYS A 74 28.75 -29.72 -11.66
C LYS A 74 29.35 -30.72 -12.65
N ASN A 75 28.99 -30.59 -13.92
CA ASN A 75 29.53 -31.46 -14.99
C ASN A 75 31.06 -31.32 -15.10
N ASN A 76 31.58 -30.10 -14.99
CA ASN A 76 33.02 -29.86 -14.99
C ASN A 76 33.71 -30.50 -13.78
N MET A 77 33.15 -30.36 -12.59
CA MET A 77 33.65 -31.02 -11.38
C MET A 77 33.66 -32.55 -11.55
N GLU A 78 32.62 -33.14 -12.13
CA GLU A 78 32.55 -34.58 -12.43
C GLU A 78 33.63 -35.01 -13.44
N ASN A 79 33.90 -34.21 -14.47
CA ASN A 79 35.02 -34.44 -15.39
C ASN A 79 36.38 -34.41 -14.67
N TYR A 80 36.59 -33.48 -13.75
CA TYR A 80 37.81 -33.43 -12.94
C TYR A 80 37.97 -34.68 -12.07
N ARG A 81 36.88 -35.23 -11.51
CA ARG A 81 36.94 -36.53 -10.79
C ARG A 81 37.42 -37.64 -11.71
N ASN A 82 36.91 -37.69 -12.93
CA ASN A 82 37.34 -38.69 -13.93
C ASN A 82 38.81 -38.50 -14.35
N TYR A 83 39.27 -37.26 -14.52
CA TYR A 83 40.67 -36.97 -14.85
C TYR A 83 41.61 -37.35 -13.71
N GLN A 84 41.21 -37.10 -12.46
CA GLN A 84 41.99 -37.48 -11.29
C GLN A 84 42.10 -39.01 -11.19
N ALA A 85 41.01 -39.74 -11.44
CA ALA A 85 41.01 -41.21 -11.44
C ALA A 85 41.95 -41.80 -12.51
N LYS A 86 42.19 -41.05 -13.60
CA LYS A 86 43.15 -41.38 -14.67
C LYS A 86 44.56 -40.87 -14.41
N GLY A 87 44.81 -40.19 -13.28
CA GLY A 87 46.11 -39.59 -12.95
C GLY A 87 46.48 -38.35 -13.77
N LEU A 88 45.52 -37.75 -14.51
CA LEU A 88 45.76 -36.59 -15.37
C LEU A 88 45.81 -35.26 -14.60
N ILE A 89 45.26 -35.24 -13.38
CA ILE A 89 45.31 -34.10 -12.47
C ILE A 89 45.62 -34.59 -11.04
N ASN A 90 46.10 -33.68 -10.20
CA ASN A 90 46.35 -33.97 -8.79
C ASN A 90 45.09 -33.75 -7.91
N LYS A 91 45.19 -34.16 -6.64
CA LYS A 91 44.09 -34.06 -5.66
C LYS A 91 43.73 -32.61 -5.32
N ASP A 92 44.70 -31.70 -5.35
CA ASP A 92 44.49 -30.29 -5.01
C ASP A 92 43.67 -29.59 -6.10
N GLN A 93 43.97 -29.86 -7.37
CA GLN A 93 43.21 -29.38 -8.52
C GLN A 93 41.74 -29.84 -8.45
N LEU A 94 41.49 -31.11 -8.09
CA LEU A 94 40.12 -31.60 -7.87
C LEU A 94 39.46 -30.91 -6.67
N THR A 95 40.16 -30.78 -5.56
CA THR A 95 39.63 -30.16 -4.33
C THR A 95 39.19 -28.72 -4.57
N ASN A 96 39.97 -27.96 -5.34
CA ASN A 96 39.63 -26.60 -5.74
C ASN A 96 38.33 -26.52 -6.55
N GLN A 97 38.12 -27.43 -7.52
CA GLN A 97 36.88 -27.47 -8.30
C GLN A 97 35.66 -27.84 -7.46
N VAL A 98 35.82 -28.79 -6.53
CA VAL A 98 34.76 -29.18 -5.60
C VAL A 98 34.39 -28.01 -4.68
N ALA A 99 35.39 -27.30 -4.14
CA ALA A 99 35.17 -26.13 -3.30
C ALA A 99 34.41 -25.01 -4.05
N LEU A 100 34.83 -24.72 -5.29
CA LEU A 100 34.17 -23.73 -6.13
C LEU A 100 32.72 -24.11 -6.43
N TYR A 101 32.45 -25.38 -6.73
CA TYR A 101 31.10 -25.88 -6.96
C TYR A 101 30.18 -25.62 -5.76
N TYR A 102 30.59 -26.03 -4.56
CA TYR A 102 29.79 -25.84 -3.35
C TYR A 102 29.65 -24.36 -2.96
N GLN A 103 30.68 -23.54 -3.20
CA GLN A 103 30.59 -22.10 -2.96
C GLN A 103 29.49 -21.46 -3.82
N GLN A 104 29.41 -21.77 -5.12
CA GLN A 104 28.35 -21.20 -5.96
C GLN A 104 26.98 -21.78 -5.62
N GLN A 105 26.90 -23.06 -5.24
CA GLN A 105 25.66 -23.63 -4.74
C GLN A 105 25.12 -22.87 -3.52
N ASN A 106 26.00 -22.51 -2.57
CA ASN A 106 25.61 -21.71 -1.41
C ASN A 106 25.20 -20.28 -1.80
N ASN A 107 25.88 -19.67 -2.78
CA ASN A 107 25.48 -18.36 -3.30
C ASN A 107 24.07 -18.41 -3.91
N LEU A 108 23.73 -19.48 -4.65
CA LEU A 108 22.40 -19.67 -5.22
C LEU A 108 21.31 -19.78 -4.14
N LEU A 109 21.59 -20.45 -3.02
CA LEU A 109 20.66 -20.53 -1.89
C LEU A 109 20.36 -19.13 -1.33
N SER A 110 21.40 -18.29 -1.18
CA SER A 110 21.22 -16.90 -0.71
C SER A 110 20.41 -16.07 -1.70
N LEU A 111 20.66 -16.19 -3.00
CA LEU A 111 19.89 -15.50 -4.04
C LEU A 111 18.42 -15.94 -4.03
N SER A 112 18.17 -17.24 -3.86
CA SER A 112 16.83 -17.81 -3.79
C SER A 112 16.05 -17.26 -2.58
N GLY A 113 16.68 -17.20 -1.40
CA GLY A 113 16.07 -16.58 -0.22
C GLY A 113 15.75 -15.10 -0.43
N GLN A 114 16.61 -14.33 -1.11
CA GLN A 114 16.33 -12.94 -1.45
C GLN A 114 15.14 -12.82 -2.42
N ASN A 115 15.01 -13.74 -3.38
CA ASN A 115 13.90 -13.76 -4.33
C ASN A 115 12.57 -14.07 -3.63
N GLU A 116 12.55 -15.05 -2.72
CA GLU A 116 11.38 -15.38 -1.91
C GLU A 116 10.95 -14.20 -1.03
N GLN A 117 11.90 -13.48 -0.42
CA GLN A 117 11.60 -12.28 0.35
C GLN A 117 10.96 -11.19 -0.52
N ASN A 118 11.43 -11.00 -1.77
CA ASN A 118 10.80 -10.07 -2.70
C ASN A 118 9.33 -10.46 -2.98
N ALA A 119 9.05 -11.74 -3.20
CA ALA A 119 7.69 -12.24 -3.43
C ALA A 119 6.76 -12.02 -2.22
N LEU A 120 7.26 -12.30 -1.01
CA LEU A 120 6.51 -12.06 0.24
C LEU A 120 6.22 -10.57 0.43
N GLN A 121 7.15 -9.69 0.10
CA GLN A 121 6.96 -8.26 0.20
C GLN A 121 5.91 -7.74 -0.79
N ILE A 122 5.86 -8.29 -2.02
CA ILE A 122 4.80 -7.99 -3.00
C ILE A 122 3.44 -8.35 -2.40
N THR A 123 3.29 -9.58 -1.90
CA THR A 123 2.04 -10.07 -1.30
C THR A 123 1.59 -9.21 -0.11
N THR A 124 2.54 -8.81 0.72
CA THR A 124 2.30 -7.91 1.87
C THR A 124 1.78 -6.55 1.40
N LEU A 125 2.40 -5.96 0.39
CA LEU A 125 1.99 -4.67 -0.17
C LEU A 125 0.61 -4.74 -0.83
N GLU A 126 0.28 -5.84 -1.52
CA GLU A 126 -1.05 -6.05 -2.11
C GLU A 126 -2.14 -6.09 -1.04
N SER A 127 -1.91 -6.82 0.05
CA SER A 127 -2.82 -6.86 1.21
C SER A 127 -2.97 -5.48 1.87
N GLN A 128 -1.86 -4.74 2.02
CA GLN A 128 -1.88 -3.39 2.57
C GLN A 128 -2.66 -2.42 1.67
N ILE A 129 -2.49 -2.48 0.35
CA ILE A 129 -3.25 -1.65 -0.61
C ILE A 129 -4.75 -1.89 -0.44
N GLN A 130 -5.18 -3.16 -0.38
CA GLN A 130 -6.59 -3.50 -0.21
C GLN A 130 -7.15 -3.01 1.12
N THR A 131 -6.43 -3.28 2.22
CA THR A 131 -6.87 -2.91 3.57
C THR A 131 -6.93 -1.39 3.74
N GLN A 132 -5.89 -0.67 3.31
CA GLN A 132 -5.86 0.80 3.40
C GLN A 132 -6.93 1.44 2.53
N ALA A 133 -7.16 0.93 1.31
CA ALA A 133 -8.23 1.43 0.46
C ALA A 133 -9.60 1.31 1.13
N ALA A 134 -9.90 0.13 1.69
CA ALA A 134 -11.14 -0.12 2.42
C ALA A 134 -11.28 0.76 3.67
N ASP A 135 -10.22 0.95 4.44
CA ASP A 135 -10.23 1.81 5.63
C ASP A 135 -10.51 3.28 5.27
N PHE A 136 -9.90 3.79 4.21
CA PHE A 136 -10.20 5.14 3.72
C PHE A 136 -11.65 5.24 3.21
N ASP A 137 -12.13 4.27 2.44
CA ASP A 137 -13.51 4.26 1.94
C ASP A 137 -14.53 4.25 3.08
N ASN A 138 -14.31 3.42 4.10
CA ASN A 138 -15.17 3.39 5.28
C ASN A 138 -15.19 4.74 6.02
N ARG A 139 -14.05 5.40 6.16
CA ARG A 139 -13.96 6.71 6.83
C ARG A 139 -14.64 7.81 6.02
N ILE A 140 -14.43 7.82 4.70
CA ILE A 140 -15.09 8.78 3.80
C ILE A 140 -16.62 8.57 3.89
N TYR A 141 -17.08 7.32 3.79
CA TYR A 141 -18.49 6.98 3.89
C TYR A 141 -19.13 7.45 5.22
N GLN A 142 -18.44 7.26 6.35
CA GLN A 142 -18.90 7.76 7.65
C GLN A 142 -19.06 9.29 7.67
N MET A 143 -18.13 10.02 7.06
CA MET A 143 -18.21 11.48 6.95
C MET A 143 -19.32 11.93 6.00
N GLU A 144 -19.56 11.20 4.91
CA GLU A 144 -20.67 11.47 4.00
C GLU A 144 -22.03 11.27 4.67
N LEU A 145 -22.18 10.23 5.49
CA LEU A 145 -23.37 10.03 6.31
C LEU A 145 -23.56 11.19 7.29
N GLN A 146 -22.50 11.63 7.97
CA GLN A 146 -22.57 12.80 8.86
C GLN A 146 -22.98 14.07 8.10
N ARG A 147 -22.42 14.29 6.90
CA ARG A 147 -22.80 15.42 6.04
C ARG A 147 -24.27 15.38 5.68
N TYR A 148 -24.79 14.21 5.31
CA TYR A 148 -26.19 14.03 4.95
C TYR A 148 -27.13 14.32 6.13
N GLU A 149 -26.79 13.87 7.34
CA GLU A 149 -27.59 14.17 8.52
C GLU A 149 -27.59 15.67 8.86
N LEU A 150 -26.43 16.35 8.76
CA LEU A 150 -26.35 17.80 8.93
C LEU A 150 -27.16 18.57 7.88
N GLN A 151 -27.17 18.10 6.63
CA GLN A 151 -27.99 18.69 5.57
C GLN A 151 -29.49 18.56 5.87
N LYS A 152 -29.94 17.41 6.38
CA LYS A 152 -31.33 17.22 6.82
C LYS A 152 -31.69 18.15 7.98
N GLU A 153 -30.80 18.29 8.96
CA GLU A 153 -30.99 19.20 10.10
C GLU A 153 -31.13 20.66 9.66
N LEU A 154 -30.30 21.08 8.69
CA LEU A 154 -30.38 22.41 8.09
C LEU A 154 -31.74 22.67 7.43
N VAL A 155 -32.23 21.73 6.63
CA VAL A 155 -33.56 21.84 5.99
C VAL A 155 -34.67 21.92 7.03
N ASN A 156 -34.60 21.13 8.10
CA ASN A 156 -35.60 21.18 9.18
C ASN A 156 -35.59 22.52 9.92
N THR A 157 -34.41 23.10 10.14
CA THR A 157 -34.26 24.44 10.75
C THR A 157 -34.89 25.54 9.90
N ASP A 158 -34.81 25.42 8.57
CA ASP A 158 -35.45 26.34 7.63
C ASP A 158 -36.99 26.27 7.71
N VAL A 159 -37.55 25.06 7.80
CA VAL A 159 -39.00 24.84 7.93
C VAL A 159 -39.55 25.35 9.28
N GLU A 160 -38.83 25.12 10.39
CA GLU A 160 -39.25 25.62 11.71
C GLU A 160 -39.16 27.15 11.82
N GLY A 161 -38.15 27.76 11.19
CA GLY A 161 -38.01 29.22 11.10
C GLY A 161 -39.17 29.90 10.35
N GLU A 162 -39.62 29.32 9.23
CA GLU A 162 -40.78 29.82 8.48
C GLU A 162 -42.09 29.74 9.29
N ILE A 163 -42.31 28.65 10.05
CA ILE A 163 -43.50 28.47 10.88
C ILE A 163 -43.57 29.50 12.02
N ILE A 164 -42.43 29.90 12.58
CA ILE A 164 -42.37 30.88 13.68
C ILE A 164 -42.57 32.32 13.18
N ILE A 165 -42.13 32.65 11.97
CA ILE A 165 -42.29 33.99 11.37
C ILE A 165 -43.73 34.19 10.83
N GLY A 166 -44.41 33.12 10.43
CA GLY A 166 -45.76 33.16 9.86
C GLY A 166 -46.94 33.25 10.84
N ARG A 167 -46.71 33.52 12.14
CA ARG A 167 -47.74 33.57 13.19
C ARG A 167 -47.89 34.92 13.89
#